data_AF-A0A5E4Q2Z7-F1
#
_entry.id   AF-A0A5E4Q2Z7-F1
#
_cell.length_a   1.000
_cell.length_b   1.000
_cell.length_c   1.000
_cell.angle_alpha   90.00
_cell.angle_beta   90.00
_cell.angle_gamma   90.00
#
_symmetry.space_group_name_H-M   'P 1'
#
loop_
_entity.id
_entity.type
_entity.pdbx_description
1 polymer ?
#
loop_
_entity_poly.entity_id
_entity_poly.type
_entity_poly.pdbx_seq_one_letter_code
_entity_poly.pdbx_strand_id
1 'polypeptide(L)'
;MLWKGSFKSSLRKSPKKKNAAKKKGKDSKGEQRPFVIKPLPTANVRPVLVFINPKSGGNQGVKLLQKFQWLLNPRQVFDLTQGGPGPG
;
A
#
# COMPACT_ATOMS: atom_id res chain seq x y z
N MET A 1 53.87 -4.77 6.24
CA MET A 1 52.47 -4.59 5.80
C MET A 1 51.84 -3.57 6.74
N LEU A 2 51.52 -2.35 6.26
CA LEU A 2 50.49 -1.42 6.78
C LEU A 2 50.61 -0.10 6.00
N TRP A 3 49.76 0.05 4.99
CA TRP A 3 49.59 1.26 4.19
C TRP A 3 48.62 2.19 4.94
N LYS A 4 49.06 3.39 5.35
CA LYS A 4 48.16 4.44 5.84
C LYS A 4 47.72 5.29 4.64
N GLY A 5 46.48 5.10 4.20
CA GLY A 5 45.84 5.94 3.19
C GLY A 5 45.42 7.28 3.79
N SER A 6 45.92 8.38 3.21
CA SER A 6 45.45 9.75 3.45
C SER A 6 44.51 10.13 2.31
N PHE A 7 43.21 10.23 2.59
CA PHE A 7 42.24 10.77 1.65
C PHE A 7 41.96 12.24 1.96
N LYS A 8 42.26 13.06 0.95
CA LYS A 8 42.11 14.52 0.94
C LYS A 8 40.67 14.93 1.23
N SER A 9 40.50 15.89 2.14
CA SER A 9 39.26 16.62 2.37
C SER A 9 38.94 17.48 1.15
N SER A 10 37.85 17.17 0.44
CA SER A 10 37.26 18.10 -0.52
C SER A 10 36.03 18.75 0.13
N LEU A 11 36.21 19.98 0.61
CA LEU A 11 35.08 20.85 0.93
C LEU A 11 34.34 21.19 -0.37
N ARG A 12 33.34 20.39 -0.73
CA ARG A 12 32.33 20.81 -1.71
C ARG A 12 31.25 21.60 -0.98
N LYS A 13 31.28 22.93 -1.15
CA LYS A 13 30.13 23.82 -0.93
C LYS A 13 28.99 23.36 -1.86
N SER A 14 27.95 22.77 -1.29
CA SER A 14 26.71 22.42 -2.00
C SER A 14 25.69 23.57 -1.91
N PRO A 15 24.98 23.91 -3.00
CA PRO A 15 24.19 25.14 -3.09
C PRO A 15 22.87 25.11 -2.29
N LYS A 16 22.45 26.30 -1.85
CA LYS A 16 21.25 26.61 -1.03
C LYS A 16 19.95 25.97 -1.57
N LYS A 17 19.21 25.31 -0.67
CA LYS A 17 17.79 24.93 -0.83
C LYS A 17 16.95 26.19 -1.16
N LYS A 18 16.34 26.22 -2.34
CA LYS A 18 15.20 27.10 -2.63
C LYS A 18 13.92 26.30 -2.40
N ASN A 19 13.06 26.77 -1.49
CA ASN A 19 11.70 26.23 -1.30
C ASN A 19 10.89 26.51 -2.56
N ALA A 20 10.69 25.50 -3.41
CA ALA A 20 9.73 25.55 -4.49
C ALA A 20 8.40 25.03 -3.96
N ALA A 21 7.48 25.94 -3.63
CA ALA A 21 6.08 25.64 -3.45
C ALA A 21 5.53 25.09 -4.78
N LYS A 22 5.47 23.76 -4.92
CA LYS A 22 4.89 23.10 -6.09
C LYS A 22 3.41 22.84 -5.80
N LYS A 23 2.59 23.74 -6.34
CA LYS A 23 1.15 23.65 -6.69
C LYS A 23 0.46 22.34 -6.27
N LYS A 24 -0.57 22.47 -5.42
CA LYS A 24 -1.72 21.58 -5.36
C LYS A 24 -2.19 21.31 -6.80
N GLY A 25 -1.98 20.08 -7.27
CA GLY A 25 -2.70 19.55 -8.42
C GLY A 25 -4.18 19.51 -8.04
N LYS A 26 -4.95 20.44 -8.60
CA LYS A 26 -6.41 20.34 -8.65
C LYS A 26 -6.72 19.32 -9.73
N ASP A 27 -6.49 18.04 -9.44
CA ASP A 27 -7.01 16.98 -10.28
C ASP A 27 -8.49 16.82 -9.95
N SER A 28 -9.28 17.40 -10.85
CA SER A 28 -10.59 16.95 -11.31
C SER A 28 -11.25 15.92 -10.41
N LYS A 29 -12.43 16.26 -9.88
CA LYS A 29 -13.39 15.29 -9.34
C LYS A 29 -13.71 14.28 -10.45
N GLY A 30 -12.84 13.28 -10.62
CA GLY A 30 -13.15 12.08 -11.36
C GLY A 30 -14.35 11.50 -10.65
N GLU A 31 -15.47 11.40 -11.37
CA GLU A 31 -16.63 10.65 -10.92
C GLU A 31 -16.13 9.34 -10.31
N GLN A 32 -16.19 9.23 -8.99
CA GLN A 32 -15.88 7.99 -8.31
C GLN A 32 -17.03 7.06 -8.69
N ARG A 33 -16.88 6.36 -9.81
CA ARG A 33 -17.86 5.35 -10.21
C ARG A 33 -17.89 4.32 -9.08
N PRO A 34 -19.06 4.05 -8.49
CA PRO A 34 -19.15 3.05 -7.44
C PRO A 34 -18.62 1.73 -8.02
N PHE A 35 -17.67 1.13 -7.31
CA PHE A 35 -17.11 -0.14 -7.72
C PHE A 35 -18.12 -1.23 -7.41
N VAL A 36 -18.94 -1.56 -8.41
CA VAL A 36 -19.90 -2.65 -8.33
C VAL A 36 -19.19 -3.93 -8.75
N ILE A 37 -18.95 -4.82 -7.79
CA ILE A 37 -18.63 -6.21 -8.11
C ILE A 37 -19.91 -6.83 -8.67
N LYS A 38 -19.95 -7.05 -9.98
CA LYS A 38 -21.05 -7.80 -10.58
C LYS A 38 -20.96 -9.24 -10.07
N PRO A 39 -21.94 -9.75 -9.31
CA PRO A 39 -21.93 -11.16 -8.95
C PRO A 39 -21.91 -11.97 -10.25
N LEU A 40 -21.09 -13.02 -10.29
CA LEU A 40 -21.15 -13.95 -11.42
C LEU A 40 -22.58 -14.53 -11.47
N PRO A 41 -23.22 -14.60 -12.64
CA PRO A 41 -24.61 -15.06 -12.77
C PRO A 41 -24.77 -16.58 -12.55
N THR A 42 -23.82 -17.23 -11.89
CA THR A 42 -23.79 -18.67 -11.65
C THR A 42 -24.47 -18.98 -10.32
N ALA A 43 -25.57 -19.73 -10.36
CA ALA A 43 -26.37 -20.09 -9.18
C ALA A 43 -25.59 -20.84 -8.08
N ASN A 44 -24.39 -21.34 -8.39
CA ASN A 44 -23.58 -22.16 -7.49
C ASN A 44 -22.40 -21.42 -6.83
N VAL A 45 -22.24 -20.11 -7.06
CA VAL A 45 -21.16 -19.33 -6.43
C VAL A 45 -21.71 -18.58 -5.21
N ARG A 46 -21.10 -18.78 -4.04
CA ARG A 46 -21.44 -18.08 -2.79
C ARG A 46 -20.27 -17.19 -2.37
N PRO A 47 -20.45 -15.86 -2.21
CA PRO A 47 -19.40 -14.99 -1.70
C PRO A 47 -19.07 -15.37 -0.25
N VAL A 48 -17.80 -15.35 0.10
CA VAL A 48 -17.32 -15.64 1.45
C VAL A 48 -16.63 -14.41 2.02
N LEU A 49 -16.95 -14.07 3.25
CA LEU A 49 -16.27 -13.02 4.01
C LEU A 49 -15.32 -13.68 5.02
N VAL A 50 -14.04 -13.32 4.96
CA VAL A 50 -13.00 -13.88 5.82
C VAL A 50 -12.44 -12.77 6.70
N PHE A 51 -12.56 -12.94 8.02
CA PHE A 51 -11.89 -12.07 8.99
C PHE A 51 -10.64 -12.74 9.50
N ILE A 52 -9.52 -12.01 9.46
CA ILE A 52 -8.23 -12.49 9.96
C ILE A 52 -7.90 -11.70 11.21
N ASN A 53 -7.74 -12.40 12.33
CA ASN A 53 -7.08 -11.83 13.49
C ASN A 53 -5.56 -12.10 13.37
N PRO A 54 -4.73 -11.08 13.09
CA PRO A 54 -3.31 -11.29 12.83
C PRO A 54 -2.53 -11.88 14.01
N LYS A 55 -3.06 -11.81 15.23
CA LYS A 55 -2.40 -12.25 16.48
C LYS A 55 -2.69 -13.71 16.88
N SER A 56 -3.56 -14.42 16.17
CA SER A 56 -3.91 -15.81 16.49
C SER A 56 -2.90 -16.82 15.91
N GLY A 57 -2.84 -18.03 16.49
CA GLY A 57 -2.16 -19.20 15.89
C GLY A 57 -0.68 -19.00 15.55
N GLY A 58 0.09 -18.31 16.41
CA GLY A 58 1.51 -18.01 16.16
C GLY A 58 1.77 -16.77 15.32
N ASN A 59 0.85 -15.79 15.33
CA ASN A 59 0.97 -14.48 14.67
C ASN A 59 1.14 -14.56 13.13
N GLN A 60 0.64 -15.61 12.50
CA GLN A 60 0.82 -15.82 11.05
C GLN A 60 -0.24 -15.12 10.19
N GLY A 61 -1.22 -14.45 10.79
CA GLY A 61 -2.31 -13.83 10.03
C GLY A 61 -1.83 -12.71 9.09
N VAL A 62 -0.69 -12.07 9.37
CA VAL A 62 -0.05 -11.11 8.45
C VAL A 62 0.38 -11.78 7.15
N LYS A 63 0.97 -12.98 7.21
CA LYS A 63 1.35 -13.75 6.01
C LYS A 63 0.13 -14.22 5.25
N LEU A 64 -0.95 -14.57 5.95
CA LEU A 64 -2.20 -14.97 5.33
C LEU A 64 -2.84 -13.79 4.57
N LEU A 65 -2.87 -12.60 5.19
CA LEU A 65 -3.34 -11.37 4.54
C LEU A 65 -2.56 -11.08 3.25
N GLN A 66 -1.21 -11.17 3.30
CA GLN A 66 -0.37 -11.01 2.10
C GLN A 66 -0.69 -12.02 1.00
N LYS A 67 -0.91 -13.30 1.36
CA LYS A 67 -1.33 -14.31 0.38
C LYS A 67 -2.66 -13.96 -0.26
N PHE A 68 -3.65 -13.51 0.51
CA PHE A 68 -4.93 -13.09 -0.06
C PHE A 68 -4.80 -11.87 -0.97
N GLN A 69 -3.97 -10.88 -0.63
CA GLN A 69 -3.69 -9.73 -1.51
C GLN A 69 -3.07 -10.14 -2.84
N TRP A 70 -2.32 -11.25 -2.88
CA TRP A 70 -1.74 -11.80 -4.10
C TRP A 70 -2.72 -12.65 -4.92
N LEU A 71 -3.55 -13.44 -4.23
CA LEU A 71 -4.44 -14.42 -4.87
C LEU A 71 -5.79 -13.84 -5.30
N LEU A 72 -6.25 -12.77 -4.63
CA LEU A 72 -7.55 -12.16 -4.87
C LEU A 72 -7.40 -10.76 -5.48
N ASN A 73 -8.50 -10.21 -5.95
CA ASN A 73 -8.52 -8.82 -6.39
C ASN A 73 -8.15 -7.90 -5.20
N PRO A 74 -7.11 -7.03 -5.31
CA PRO A 74 -6.70 -6.15 -4.23
C PRO A 74 -7.81 -5.25 -3.69
N ARG A 75 -8.85 -4.97 -4.50
CA ARG A 75 -10.05 -4.23 -4.07
C ARG A 75 -11.01 -5.04 -3.19
N GLN A 76 -10.70 -6.30 -2.88
CA GLN A 76 -11.49 -7.18 -2.02
C GLN A 76 -10.76 -7.50 -0.70
N VAL A 77 -9.48 -7.14 -0.58
CA VAL A 77 -8.65 -7.49 0.56
C VAL A 77 -8.21 -6.20 1.24
N PHE A 78 -8.70 -5.99 2.46
CA PHE A 78 -8.51 -4.75 3.21
C PHE A 78 -7.83 -5.02 4.55
N ASP A 79 -6.90 -4.15 4.92
CA ASP A 79 -6.38 -4.09 6.28
C ASP A 79 -7.29 -3.18 7.11
N LEU A 80 -8.17 -3.79 7.90
CA LEU A 80 -9.14 -3.07 8.73
C LEU A 80 -8.48 -2.16 9.78
N THR A 81 -7.19 -2.36 10.10
CA THR A 81 -6.46 -1.47 11.02
C THR A 81 -6.09 -0.13 10.37
N GLN A 82 -6.04 -0.08 9.03
CA GLN A 82 -5.79 1.11 8.23
C GLN A 82 -7.08 1.75 7.71
N GLY A 83 -8.22 1.21 8.13
CA GLY A 83 -9.55 1.57 7.64
C GLY A 83 -10.17 0.52 6.73
N GLY A 84 -11.49 0.55 6.61
CA GLY A 84 -12.24 -0.32 5.71
C GLY A 84 -12.47 0.32 4.34
N PRO A 85 -13.04 -0.44 3.39
CA PRO A 85 -13.63 0.15 2.20
C PRO A 85 -14.60 1.27 2.61
N GLY A 86 -14.45 2.43 1.97
CA GLY A 86 -15.27 3.60 2.26
C GLY A 86 -16.76 3.38 1.92
N PRO A 87 -17.65 4.23 2.46
CA PRO A 87 -19.06 4.23 2.05
C PRO A 87 -19.16 4.41 0.54
N GLY A 88 -19.98 3.56 -0.10
CA GLY A 88 -20.20 3.52 -1.55
C GLY A 88 -21.12 4.62 -2.06
#